data_AF-A0A8T7BD14-F1
#
_entry.id   AF-A0A8T7BD14-F1
#
_cell.length_a   1.000
_cell.length_b   1.000
_cell.length_c   1.000
_cell.angle_alpha   90.00
_cell.angle_beta   90.00
_cell.angle_gamma   90.00
#
_symmetry.space_group_name_H-M   'P 1'
#
loop_
_entity.id
_entity.type
_entity.pdbx_description
1 polymer ?
#
loop_
_entity_poly.entity_id
_entity_poly.type
_entity_poly.pdbx_seq_one_letter_code
_entity_poly.pdbx_strand_id
1 'polypeptide(L)'
;MPGSIGIASPKLRYYCEPMLELEGCEKPVQTLINFIRRSWPIVVVPVVLLGLVVVFQWSAIERNIAENARQALAQDFPWAGVENYRLGRKVLLTGEAPSQSSATAAENQAAAAHGVSAAKFIGSIAPELQMAKLHFQVRGTKVLIEGTVADVAARNAVIAGAIKEFGSDSVFAELATDSQTADIHTNVLRGLLKGSYGQSADFAISFHPEGMVVEGELPSENLTARLERQLHRAGFDGEIIDQSTKPELIENNVCQDQLNNILSESKINFASGRSVIQPSSYELLETLAGIAVRCPSASFEVAGHTDSTGNADANLRLSQLRADRVVDFFGSLGLDANRFQGVGYGAQQPLADNETRDGRAANRRIEFKLRN
;
A
#
# COMPACT_ATOMS: atom_id res chain seq x y z
N MET A 1 -47.20 61.85 -17.13
CA MET A 1 -47.78 62.78 -18.12
C MET A 1 -46.65 63.58 -18.74
N PRO A 2 -46.72 64.01 -20.02
CA PRO A 2 -47.14 63.33 -21.27
C PRO A 2 -45.88 63.01 -22.12
N GLY A 3 -45.89 62.44 -23.33
CA GLY A 3 -46.92 62.39 -24.35
C GLY A 3 -46.73 61.28 -25.37
N SER A 4 -47.83 61.08 -26.08
CA SER A 4 -48.24 60.03 -27.00
C SER A 4 -47.76 60.20 -28.44
N ILE A 5 -47.50 59.10 -29.15
CA ILE A 5 -47.78 58.97 -30.59
C ILE A 5 -48.32 57.56 -30.86
N GLY A 6 -49.57 57.48 -31.32
CA GLY A 6 -50.20 56.26 -31.84
C GLY A 6 -50.12 56.21 -33.36
N ILE A 7 -50.17 55.00 -33.93
CA ILE A 7 -50.36 54.80 -35.37
C ILE A 7 -51.61 53.94 -35.58
N ALA A 8 -52.51 54.51 -36.37
CA ALA A 8 -53.84 54.05 -36.66
C ALA A 8 -53.88 52.99 -37.77
N SER A 9 -54.81 52.06 -37.63
CA SER A 9 -55.33 51.18 -38.68
C SER A 9 -56.09 51.96 -39.76
N PRO A 10 -55.91 51.68 -41.06
CA PRO A 10 -56.73 52.29 -42.10
C PRO A 10 -58.03 51.49 -42.29
N LYS A 11 -59.15 52.15 -41.97
CA LYS A 11 -60.46 51.87 -42.57
C LYS A 11 -60.45 52.48 -43.97
N LEU A 12 -60.88 51.74 -44.99
CA LEU A 12 -61.35 52.34 -46.23
C LEU A 12 -62.76 51.86 -46.53
N ARG A 13 -63.61 52.87 -46.69
CA ARG A 13 -65.06 52.86 -46.88
C ARG A 13 -65.45 52.23 -48.22
N TYR A 14 -66.54 51.48 -48.17
CA TYR A 14 -67.35 51.11 -49.32
C TYR A 14 -67.97 52.34 -49.99
N TYR A 15 -67.88 52.38 -51.32
CA TYR A 15 -68.77 53.14 -52.19
C TYR A 15 -69.26 52.18 -53.31
N CYS A 16 -70.53 51.79 -53.25
CA CYS A 16 -71.35 51.46 -54.43
C CYS A 16 -71.73 52.81 -55.07
N GLU A 17 -71.90 53.03 -56.37
CA GLU A 17 -72.46 52.32 -57.54
C GLU A 17 -72.17 53.28 -58.76
N PRO A 18 -72.62 53.08 -60.04
CA PRO A 18 -73.39 51.97 -60.60
C PRO A 18 -72.93 51.46 -62.00
N MET A 19 -73.67 50.44 -62.44
CA MET A 19 -73.99 50.05 -63.83
C MET A 19 -73.06 49.10 -64.61
N LEU A 20 -73.75 48.05 -65.07
CA LEU A 20 -73.56 47.23 -66.28
C LEU A 20 -72.62 46.02 -66.16
N GLU A 21 -73.27 44.87 -66.33
CA GLU A 21 -72.82 43.58 -66.90
C GLU A 21 -71.33 43.24 -66.79
N LEU A 22 -71.03 42.09 -66.16
CA LEU A 22 -70.24 41.01 -66.76
C LEU A 22 -70.21 39.79 -65.82
N GLU A 23 -70.57 38.64 -66.38
CA GLU A 23 -70.55 37.32 -65.76
C GLU A 23 -69.12 36.89 -65.38
N GLY A 24 -68.98 36.16 -64.26
CA GLY A 24 -67.85 35.25 -64.04
C GLY A 24 -67.01 35.47 -62.78
N CYS A 25 -67.46 34.97 -61.63
CA CYS A 25 -66.57 34.77 -60.47
C CYS A 25 -67.01 33.56 -59.64
N GLU A 26 -66.81 32.33 -60.14
CA GLU A 26 -67.12 31.10 -59.39
C GLU A 26 -66.14 29.92 -59.66
N LYS A 27 -64.89 30.19 -60.06
CA LYS A 27 -63.93 29.13 -60.46
C LYS A 27 -62.55 29.02 -59.74
N PRO A 28 -62.20 29.76 -58.66
CA PRO A 28 -60.90 29.53 -58.01
C PRO A 28 -60.91 28.45 -56.91
N VAL A 29 -62.03 28.20 -56.23
CA VAL A 29 -62.08 27.32 -55.03
C VAL A 29 -62.17 25.83 -55.38
N GLN A 30 -63.05 25.44 -56.31
CA GLN A 30 -63.16 24.04 -56.77
C GLN A 30 -61.85 23.52 -57.38
N THR A 31 -61.10 24.38 -58.07
CA THR A 31 -59.84 24.02 -58.72
C THR A 31 -58.74 23.71 -57.70
N LEU A 32 -58.67 24.48 -56.61
CA LEU A 32 -57.77 24.23 -55.49
C LEU A 32 -58.13 22.95 -54.72
N ILE A 33 -59.42 22.72 -54.46
CA ILE A 33 -59.91 21.50 -53.78
C ILE A 33 -59.61 20.24 -54.60
N ASN A 34 -59.83 20.29 -55.92
CA ASN A 34 -59.52 19.16 -56.81
C ASN A 34 -58.01 18.91 -56.94
N PHE A 35 -57.19 19.96 -56.91
CA PHE A 35 -55.73 19.82 -56.89
C PHE A 35 -55.23 19.16 -55.60
N ILE A 36 -55.74 19.58 -54.44
CA ILE A 36 -55.40 18.98 -53.14
C ILE A 36 -55.86 17.51 -53.10
N ARG A 37 -57.08 17.20 -53.56
CA ARG A 37 -57.61 15.83 -53.58
C ARG A 37 -56.84 14.89 -54.52
N ARG A 38 -56.32 15.41 -55.64
CA ARG A 38 -55.53 14.66 -56.62
C ARG A 38 -54.07 14.47 -56.19
N SER A 39 -53.51 15.44 -55.47
CA SER A 39 -52.10 15.46 -55.06
C SER A 39 -51.87 14.88 -53.65
N TRP A 40 -52.89 14.80 -52.80
CA TRP A 40 -52.79 14.24 -51.44
C TRP A 40 -52.21 12.81 -51.45
N PRO A 41 -52.67 11.84 -52.28
CA PRO A 41 -52.10 10.49 -52.29
C PRO A 41 -50.60 10.49 -52.62
N ILE A 42 -50.16 11.40 -53.49
CA ILE A 42 -48.76 11.51 -53.94
C ILE A 42 -47.86 12.04 -52.82
N VAL A 43 -48.38 12.82 -51.88
CA VAL A 43 -47.59 13.37 -50.76
C VAL A 43 -47.71 12.51 -49.51
N VAL A 44 -48.91 12.05 -49.17
CA VAL A 44 -49.15 11.37 -47.89
C VAL A 44 -48.82 9.90 -47.94
N VAL A 45 -49.02 9.20 -49.08
CA VAL A 45 -48.66 7.78 -49.17
C VAL A 45 -47.15 7.58 -48.97
N PRO A 46 -46.24 8.37 -49.62
CA PRO A 46 -44.81 8.26 -49.34
C PRO A 46 -44.44 8.58 -47.90
N VAL A 47 -45.04 9.62 -47.30
CA VAL A 47 -44.77 9.99 -45.89
C VAL A 47 -45.22 8.89 -44.92
N VAL A 48 -46.39 8.28 -45.15
CA VAL A 48 -46.90 7.16 -44.35
C VAL A 48 -46.03 5.91 -44.53
N LEU A 49 -45.62 5.60 -45.77
CA LEU A 49 -44.71 4.49 -46.05
C LEU A 49 -43.33 4.70 -45.39
N LEU A 50 -42.80 5.92 -45.43
CA LEU A 50 -41.54 6.27 -44.76
C LEU A 50 -41.66 6.13 -43.24
N GLY A 51 -42.79 6.58 -42.66
CA GLY A 51 -43.11 6.37 -41.25
C GLY A 51 -43.21 4.89 -40.87
N LEU A 52 -43.86 4.07 -41.70
CA LEU A 52 -43.95 2.62 -41.49
C LEU A 52 -42.58 1.94 -41.54
N VAL A 53 -41.70 2.34 -42.46
CA VAL A 53 -40.31 1.83 -42.52
C VAL A 53 -39.55 2.17 -41.24
N VAL A 54 -39.68 3.39 -40.72
CA VAL A 54 -39.06 3.79 -39.45
C VAL A 54 -39.58 2.96 -38.28
N VAL A 55 -40.89 2.70 -38.23
CA VAL A 55 -41.52 1.87 -37.18
C VAL A 55 -41.04 0.41 -37.26
N PHE A 56 -40.95 -0.18 -38.45
CA PHE A 56 -40.47 -1.55 -38.62
C PHE A 56 -38.97 -1.71 -38.36
N GLN A 57 -38.15 -0.69 -38.69
CA GLN A 57 -36.70 -0.71 -38.43
C GLN A 57 -36.32 -0.28 -37.02
N TRP A 58 -37.26 0.20 -36.21
CA TRP A 58 -37.00 0.74 -34.87
C TRP A 58 -36.29 -0.26 -33.95
N SER A 59 -36.66 -1.54 -33.99
CA SER A 59 -35.99 -2.60 -33.22
C SER A 59 -34.54 -2.87 -33.66
N ALA A 60 -34.21 -2.64 -34.93
CA ALA A 60 -32.84 -2.77 -35.44
C ALA A 60 -31.97 -1.56 -35.01
N ILE A 61 -32.56 -0.37 -34.96
CA ILE A 61 -31.90 0.85 -34.47
C ILE A 61 -31.57 0.72 -32.97
N GLU A 62 -32.53 0.25 -32.16
CA GLU A 62 -32.30 0.05 -30.72
C GLU A 62 -31.22 -1.01 -30.43
N ARG A 63 -31.20 -2.13 -31.17
CA ARG A 63 -30.13 -3.14 -31.04
C ARG A 63 -28.75 -2.58 -31.39
N ASN A 64 -28.67 -1.70 -32.39
CA ASN A 64 -27.41 -1.09 -32.83
C ASN A 64 -26.84 -0.10 -31.78
N ILE A 65 -27.71 0.60 -31.04
CA ILE A 65 -27.29 1.57 -30.01
C ILE A 65 -26.61 0.88 -28.83
N ALA A 66 -27.21 -0.18 -28.30
CA ALA A 66 -26.61 -0.93 -27.20
C ALA A 66 -25.28 -1.58 -27.60
N GLU A 67 -25.17 -2.05 -28.85
CA GLU A 67 -23.94 -2.64 -29.36
C GLU A 67 -22.83 -1.60 -29.57
N ASN A 68 -23.15 -0.42 -30.08
CA ASN A 68 -22.20 0.69 -30.18
C ASN A 68 -21.66 1.09 -28.81
N ALA A 69 -22.53 1.15 -27.79
CA ALA A 69 -22.12 1.43 -26.42
C ALA A 69 -21.21 0.32 -25.85
N ARG A 70 -21.52 -0.96 -26.10
CA ARG A 70 -20.63 -2.07 -25.68
C ARG A 70 -19.27 -1.99 -26.34
N GLN A 71 -19.22 -1.76 -27.65
CA GLN A 71 -17.97 -1.64 -28.39
C GLN A 71 -17.14 -0.45 -27.91
N ALA A 72 -17.79 0.67 -27.59
CA ALA A 72 -17.11 1.83 -27.02
C ALA A 72 -16.51 1.56 -25.63
N LEU A 73 -17.10 0.68 -24.83
CA LEU A 73 -16.65 0.38 -23.47
C LEU A 73 -15.70 -0.82 -23.36
N ALA A 74 -15.68 -1.72 -24.35
CA ALA A 74 -15.03 -3.03 -24.24
C ALA A 74 -13.53 -2.97 -23.88
N GLN A 75 -12.83 -1.92 -24.29
CA GLN A 75 -11.40 -1.77 -24.02
C GLN A 75 -11.12 -1.14 -22.64
N ASP A 76 -11.81 -0.04 -22.32
CA ASP A 76 -11.48 0.79 -21.16
C ASP A 76 -12.30 0.41 -19.91
N PHE A 77 -13.47 -0.20 -20.09
CA PHE A 77 -14.42 -0.55 -19.03
C PHE A 77 -15.00 -1.96 -19.22
N PRO A 78 -14.15 -3.02 -19.17
CA PRO A 78 -14.60 -4.40 -19.39
C PRO A 78 -15.59 -4.91 -18.34
N TRP A 79 -15.67 -4.25 -17.18
CA TRP A 79 -16.63 -4.55 -16.11
C TRP A 79 -18.06 -4.06 -16.43
N ALA A 80 -18.22 -3.12 -17.37
CA ALA A 80 -19.48 -2.43 -17.61
C ALA A 80 -20.39 -3.25 -18.54
N GLY A 81 -21.40 -3.91 -17.96
CA GLY A 81 -22.50 -4.50 -18.71
C GLY A 81 -23.39 -3.42 -19.33
N VAL A 82 -23.90 -3.65 -20.55
CA VAL A 82 -24.85 -2.72 -21.20
C VAL A 82 -26.19 -3.40 -21.41
N GLU A 83 -27.21 -2.88 -20.76
CA GLU A 83 -28.59 -3.34 -20.90
C GLU A 83 -29.42 -2.35 -21.74
N ASN A 84 -30.23 -2.91 -22.63
CA ASN A 84 -31.15 -2.16 -23.47
C ASN A 84 -32.54 -2.19 -22.85
N TYR A 85 -32.89 -1.15 -22.09
CA TYR A 85 -34.28 -0.92 -21.72
C TYR A 85 -34.96 -0.18 -22.86
N ARG A 86 -36.27 -0.42 -23.06
CA ARG A 86 -37.17 0.22 -24.04
C ARG A 86 -37.30 1.76 -23.86
N LEU A 87 -36.17 2.45 -23.84
CA LEU A 87 -35.95 3.86 -23.52
C LEU A 87 -35.37 4.60 -24.73
N GLY A 88 -35.57 4.05 -25.94
CA GLY A 88 -35.08 4.64 -27.18
C GLY A 88 -33.57 4.71 -27.23
N ARG A 89 -33.01 5.93 -27.20
CA ARG A 89 -31.55 6.19 -27.33
C ARG A 89 -30.82 6.24 -25.99
N LYS A 90 -31.36 5.66 -24.91
CA LYS A 90 -30.72 5.66 -23.59
C LYS A 90 -30.23 4.26 -23.25
N VAL A 91 -29.05 4.15 -22.65
CA VAL A 91 -28.46 2.88 -22.23
C VAL A 91 -28.27 2.84 -20.71
N LEU A 92 -28.45 1.67 -20.12
CA LEU A 92 -28.14 1.44 -18.71
C LEU A 92 -26.86 0.62 -18.60
N LEU A 93 -25.97 1.07 -17.74
CA LEU A 93 -24.73 0.38 -17.42
C LEU A 93 -24.91 -0.41 -16.12
N THR A 94 -24.62 -1.70 -16.17
CA THR A 94 -24.69 -2.65 -15.05
C THR A 94 -23.30 -3.23 -14.78
N GLY A 95 -23.20 -4.07 -13.74
CA GLY A 95 -21.92 -4.62 -13.27
C GLY A 95 -21.42 -3.91 -12.02
N GLU A 96 -20.18 -4.22 -11.65
CA GLU A 96 -19.52 -3.69 -10.46
C GLU A 96 -18.40 -2.75 -10.89
N ALA A 97 -18.57 -1.44 -10.66
CA ALA A 97 -17.60 -0.43 -11.06
C ALA A 97 -16.48 -0.31 -10.01
N PRO A 98 -15.20 -0.24 -10.38
CA PRO A 98 -14.09 -0.11 -9.44
C PRO A 98 -14.14 1.15 -8.55
N SER A 99 -14.77 2.21 -9.04
CA SER A 99 -14.92 3.48 -8.31
C SER A 99 -16.04 4.34 -8.90
N GLN A 100 -16.49 5.34 -8.15
CA GLN A 100 -17.49 6.31 -8.62
C GLN A 100 -17.00 7.11 -9.84
N SER A 101 -15.70 7.41 -9.91
CA SER A 101 -15.11 8.11 -11.06
C SER A 101 -15.06 7.21 -12.29
N SER A 102 -14.73 5.92 -12.14
CA SER A 102 -14.78 4.93 -13.22
C SER A 102 -16.19 4.76 -13.76
N ALA A 103 -17.19 4.66 -12.88
CA ALA A 103 -18.61 4.62 -13.27
C ALA A 103 -19.02 5.85 -14.10
N THR A 104 -18.63 7.04 -13.63
CA THR A 104 -18.94 8.31 -14.33
C THR A 104 -18.21 8.41 -15.67
N ALA A 105 -16.97 7.93 -15.76
CA ALA A 105 -16.21 7.90 -17.01
C ALA A 105 -16.84 6.93 -18.03
N ALA A 106 -17.27 5.75 -17.58
CA ALA A 106 -18.01 4.80 -18.40
C ALA A 106 -19.35 5.38 -18.89
N GLU A 107 -20.10 6.09 -18.03
CA GLU A 107 -21.31 6.81 -18.46
C GLU A 107 -21.01 7.83 -19.57
N ASN A 108 -19.97 8.65 -19.40
CA ASN A 108 -19.59 9.65 -20.39
C ASN A 108 -19.16 9.02 -21.72
N GLN A 109 -18.36 7.95 -21.68
CA GLN A 109 -17.90 7.24 -22.87
C GLN A 109 -19.05 6.51 -23.58
N ALA A 110 -19.94 5.87 -22.84
CA ALA A 110 -21.14 5.26 -23.39
C ALA A 110 -22.09 6.31 -24.02
N ALA A 111 -22.25 7.47 -23.38
CA ALA A 111 -23.06 8.55 -23.90
C ALA A 111 -22.48 9.19 -25.18
N ALA A 112 -21.16 9.13 -25.36
CA ALA A 112 -20.47 9.59 -26.57
C ALA A 112 -20.57 8.57 -27.73
N ALA A 113 -20.99 7.33 -27.47
CA ALA A 113 -21.12 6.31 -28.50
C ALA A 113 -22.21 6.68 -29.53
N HIS A 114 -21.98 6.31 -30.78
CA HIS A 114 -22.84 6.72 -31.89
C HIS A 114 -24.29 6.26 -31.69
N GLY A 115 -25.21 7.23 -31.65
CA GLY A 115 -26.65 6.98 -31.49
C GLY A 115 -27.14 6.90 -30.05
N VAL A 116 -26.26 6.97 -29.06
CA VAL A 116 -26.61 7.10 -27.64
C VAL A 116 -26.90 8.57 -27.32
N SER A 117 -27.96 8.82 -26.56
CA SER A 117 -28.38 10.15 -26.11
C SER A 117 -28.12 10.39 -24.62
N ALA A 118 -28.05 9.32 -23.84
CA ALA A 118 -27.64 9.32 -22.44
C ALA A 118 -27.27 7.89 -22.02
N ALA A 119 -26.32 7.78 -21.11
CA ALA A 119 -26.04 6.55 -20.38
C ALA A 119 -26.25 6.80 -18.89
N LYS A 120 -26.64 5.76 -18.16
CA LYS A 120 -26.74 5.82 -16.71
C LYS A 120 -26.28 4.51 -16.08
N PHE A 121 -25.37 4.60 -15.13
CA PHE A 121 -24.92 3.51 -14.29
C PHE A 121 -25.93 3.23 -13.19
N ILE A 122 -26.30 1.96 -13.08
CA ILE A 122 -27.25 1.44 -12.09
C ILE A 122 -26.69 0.21 -11.35
N GLY A 123 -25.41 -0.11 -11.58
CA GLY A 123 -24.70 -1.18 -10.89
C GLY A 123 -24.23 -0.77 -9.50
N SER A 124 -23.36 -1.58 -8.91
CA SER A 124 -22.75 -1.32 -7.60
C SER A 124 -21.33 -0.76 -7.77
N ILE A 125 -20.90 0.07 -6.83
CA ILE A 125 -19.48 0.44 -6.71
C ILE A 125 -18.80 -0.65 -5.87
N ALA A 126 -17.68 -1.18 -6.37
CA ALA A 126 -16.84 -2.10 -5.62
C ALA A 126 -16.44 -1.43 -4.30
N PRO A 127 -16.53 -2.13 -3.17
CA PRO A 127 -16.14 -1.55 -1.90
C PRO A 127 -14.65 -1.21 -1.91
N GLU A 128 -14.31 -0.03 -1.39
CA GLU A 128 -12.93 0.44 -1.31
C GLU A 128 -12.17 -0.44 -0.32
N LEU A 129 -11.16 -1.17 -0.81
CA LEU A 129 -10.33 -2.01 0.04
C LEU A 129 -9.53 -1.15 1.02
N GLN A 130 -9.65 -1.47 2.29
CA GLN A 130 -8.85 -0.91 3.37
C GLN A 130 -7.41 -1.43 3.29
N MET A 131 -6.48 -0.60 3.76
CA MET A 131 -5.07 -0.93 3.81
C MET A 131 -4.83 -2.05 4.82
N ALA A 132 -4.13 -3.11 4.41
CA ALA A 132 -3.68 -4.11 5.35
C ALA A 132 -2.51 -3.54 6.14
N LYS A 133 -2.72 -3.22 7.42
CA LYS A 133 -1.63 -2.77 8.30
C LYS A 133 -1.21 -3.92 9.19
N LEU A 134 0.05 -4.31 9.07
CA LEU A 134 0.71 -5.29 9.92
C LEU A 134 1.81 -4.59 10.72
N HIS A 135 1.74 -4.70 12.04
CA HIS A 135 2.75 -4.21 12.96
C HIS A 135 3.67 -5.36 13.37
N PHE A 136 4.98 -5.13 13.30
CA PHE A 136 6.01 -6.11 13.64
C PHE A 136 6.88 -5.56 14.77
N GLN A 137 6.83 -6.24 15.90
CA GLN A 137 7.72 -5.97 17.02
C GLN A 137 8.68 -7.14 17.18
N VAL A 138 9.94 -6.93 16.79
CA VAL A 138 11.01 -7.91 16.92
C VAL A 138 11.84 -7.58 18.16
N ARG A 139 12.03 -8.58 19.02
CA ARG A 139 12.86 -8.50 20.22
C ARG A 139 13.76 -9.74 20.23
N GLY A 140 14.95 -9.57 19.67
CA GLY A 140 15.94 -10.63 19.55
C GLY A 140 15.50 -11.76 18.62
N THR A 141 15.18 -12.90 19.23
CA THR A 141 14.70 -14.10 18.53
C THR A 141 13.19 -14.24 18.52
N LYS A 142 12.44 -13.31 19.12
CA LYS A 142 10.97 -13.31 19.18
C LYS A 142 10.38 -12.24 18.29
N VAL A 143 9.21 -12.53 17.72
CA VAL A 143 8.43 -11.59 16.93
C VAL A 143 6.97 -11.60 17.37
N LEU A 144 6.43 -10.41 17.62
CA LEU A 144 5.01 -10.16 17.75
C LEU A 144 4.51 -9.53 16.45
N ILE A 145 3.43 -10.08 15.89
CA ILE A 145 2.80 -9.62 14.65
C ILE A 145 1.35 -9.28 14.97
N GLU A 146 0.97 -8.02 14.80
CA GLU A 146 -0.40 -7.54 15.06
C GLU A 146 -0.99 -6.93 13.79
N GLY A 147 -2.31 -7.00 13.63
CA GLY A 147 -2.99 -6.28 12.56
C GLY A 147 -4.15 -7.03 11.92
N THR A 148 -4.50 -6.62 10.70
CA THR A 148 -5.64 -7.17 9.95
C THR A 148 -5.19 -7.69 8.59
N VAL A 149 -5.74 -8.83 8.18
CA VAL A 149 -5.49 -9.47 6.88
C VAL A 149 -6.81 -9.75 6.16
N ALA A 150 -6.75 -9.94 4.84
CA ALA A 150 -7.94 -10.19 4.01
C ALA A 150 -8.75 -11.42 4.46
N ASP A 151 -8.08 -12.54 4.73
CA ASP A 151 -8.74 -13.80 5.07
C ASP A 151 -7.88 -14.74 5.94
N VAL A 152 -8.44 -15.92 6.23
CA VAL A 152 -7.76 -16.96 7.02
C VAL A 152 -6.54 -17.54 6.30
N ALA A 153 -6.55 -17.60 4.96
CA ALA A 153 -5.43 -18.12 4.19
C ALA A 153 -4.23 -17.17 4.28
N ALA A 154 -4.46 -15.87 4.12
CA ALA A 154 -3.48 -14.82 4.32
C ALA A 154 -2.93 -14.86 5.75
N ARG A 155 -3.80 -14.95 6.77
CA ARG A 155 -3.38 -15.08 8.19
C ARG A 155 -2.40 -16.24 8.38
N ASN A 156 -2.78 -17.42 7.90
CA ASN A 156 -1.98 -18.63 8.05
C ASN A 156 -0.64 -18.50 7.30
N ALA A 157 -0.63 -17.85 6.14
CA ALA A 157 0.58 -17.65 5.36
C ALA A 157 1.56 -16.66 6.02
N VAL A 158 1.06 -15.59 6.65
CA VAL A 158 1.87 -14.66 7.47
C VAL A 158 2.53 -15.42 8.61
N ILE A 159 1.74 -16.17 9.37
CA ILE A 159 2.22 -16.96 10.53
C ILE A 159 3.23 -18.01 10.07
N ALA A 160 2.95 -18.76 9.01
CA ALA A 160 3.87 -19.78 8.49
C ALA A 160 5.18 -19.17 7.98
N GLY A 161 5.13 -17.98 7.38
CA GLY A 161 6.31 -17.21 6.99
C GLY A 161 7.18 -16.84 8.19
N ALA A 162 6.56 -16.35 9.27
CA ALA A 162 7.25 -15.99 10.49
C ALA A 162 7.85 -17.21 11.20
N ILE A 163 7.09 -18.31 11.33
CA ILE A 163 7.57 -19.56 11.95
C ILE A 163 8.80 -20.10 11.24
N LYS A 164 8.86 -19.97 9.90
CA LYS A 164 10.00 -20.44 9.12
C LYS A 164 11.30 -19.69 9.45
N GLU A 165 11.22 -18.42 9.80
CA GLU A 165 12.39 -17.59 10.09
C GLU A 165 12.72 -17.55 11.60
N PHE A 166 11.70 -17.44 12.46
CA PHE A 166 11.87 -17.27 13.92
C PHE A 166 11.73 -18.57 14.74
N GLY A 167 11.12 -19.61 14.16
CA GLY A 167 10.73 -20.83 14.89
C GLY A 167 9.35 -20.72 15.53
N SER A 168 8.69 -21.86 15.77
CA SER A 168 7.31 -21.91 16.27
C SER A 168 7.12 -21.26 17.64
N ASP A 169 8.11 -21.39 18.53
CA ASP A 169 8.01 -20.99 19.93
C ASP A 169 8.30 -19.49 20.14
N SER A 170 8.69 -18.82 19.05
CA SER A 170 9.14 -17.44 19.04
C SER A 170 8.20 -16.49 18.29
N VAL A 171 7.11 -17.01 17.72
CA VAL A 171 6.15 -16.24 16.93
C VAL A 171 4.86 -16.07 17.72
N PHE A 172 4.51 -14.81 17.96
CA PHE A 172 3.24 -14.39 18.56
C PHE A 172 2.48 -13.60 17.51
N ALA A 173 1.25 -13.99 17.19
CA ALA A 173 0.47 -13.35 16.13
C ALA A 173 -0.96 -13.05 16.59
N GLU A 174 -1.32 -11.78 16.61
CA GLU A 174 -2.65 -11.26 16.90
C GLU A 174 -3.24 -10.66 15.61
N LEU A 175 -3.70 -11.55 14.73
CA LEU A 175 -4.17 -11.19 13.38
C LEU A 175 -5.70 -11.36 13.25
N ALA A 176 -6.39 -10.25 13.04
CA ALA A 176 -7.79 -10.20 12.67
C ALA A 176 -7.98 -10.45 11.15
N THR A 177 -9.16 -10.89 10.76
CA THR A 177 -9.52 -11.09 9.34
C THR A 177 -10.65 -10.15 8.95
N ASP A 178 -10.48 -9.41 7.86
CA ASP A 178 -11.50 -8.55 7.27
C ASP A 178 -11.44 -8.65 5.74
N SER A 179 -12.52 -9.14 5.12
CA SER A 179 -12.65 -9.31 3.67
C SER A 179 -12.53 -8.00 2.87
N GLN A 180 -12.64 -6.85 3.53
CA GLN A 180 -12.42 -5.53 2.92
C GLN A 180 -10.96 -5.08 3.02
N THR A 181 -10.04 -5.91 3.51
CA THR A 181 -8.61 -5.60 3.59
C THR A 181 -7.88 -6.06 2.33
N ALA A 182 -6.97 -5.23 1.83
CA ALA A 182 -6.13 -5.57 0.69
C ALA A 182 -5.31 -6.86 0.92
N ASP A 183 -5.07 -7.61 -0.14
CA ASP A 183 -4.34 -8.87 -0.05
C ASP A 183 -2.85 -8.63 0.24
N ILE A 184 -2.25 -9.53 1.02
CA ILE A 184 -0.86 -9.38 1.46
C ILE A 184 0.05 -10.29 0.65
N HIS A 185 1.03 -9.71 -0.04
CA HIS A 185 2.05 -10.48 -0.74
C HIS A 185 3.01 -11.17 0.24
N THR A 186 2.73 -12.44 0.57
CA THR A 186 3.45 -13.24 1.57
C THR A 186 4.95 -13.42 1.31
N ASN A 187 5.41 -13.29 0.06
CA ASN A 187 6.83 -13.33 -0.29
C ASN A 187 7.59 -12.10 0.25
N VAL A 188 6.94 -10.95 0.33
CA VAL A 188 7.49 -9.69 0.85
C VAL A 188 7.79 -9.81 2.33
N LEU A 189 6.81 -10.30 3.09
CA LEU A 189 6.91 -10.55 4.53
C LEU A 189 8.11 -11.42 4.89
N ARG A 190 8.36 -12.48 4.11
CA ARG A 190 9.50 -13.36 4.37
C ARG A 190 10.84 -12.63 4.24
N GLY A 191 10.98 -11.76 3.24
CA GLY A 191 12.20 -10.97 3.02
C GLY A 191 12.51 -10.04 4.19
N LEU A 192 11.48 -9.35 4.68
CA LEU A 192 11.51 -8.48 5.85
C LEU A 192 11.90 -9.22 7.12
N LEU A 193 11.16 -10.29 7.45
CA LEU A 193 11.35 -11.06 8.67
C LEU A 193 12.76 -11.66 8.77
N LYS A 194 13.32 -12.10 7.64
CA LYS A 194 14.71 -12.57 7.57
C LYS A 194 15.74 -11.46 7.83
N GLY A 195 15.45 -10.23 7.42
CA GLY A 195 16.33 -9.08 7.62
C GLY A 195 16.37 -8.60 9.07
N SER A 196 15.27 -8.79 9.80
CA SER A 196 15.11 -8.32 11.19
C SER A 196 15.41 -9.38 12.24
N TYR A 197 15.61 -10.65 11.85
CA TYR A 197 15.93 -11.74 12.78
C TYR A 197 17.24 -11.48 13.54
N GLY A 198 17.20 -11.58 14.87
CA GLY A 198 18.37 -11.32 15.72
C GLY A 198 18.64 -9.83 15.94
N GLN A 199 17.72 -8.94 15.60
CA GLN A 199 17.85 -7.51 15.88
C GLN A 199 16.57 -7.04 16.59
N SER A 200 16.72 -6.07 17.50
CA SER A 200 15.55 -5.34 18.00
C SER A 200 15.09 -4.39 16.91
N ALA A 201 13.89 -4.61 16.40
CA ALA A 201 13.26 -3.79 15.38
C ALA A 201 11.80 -3.56 15.74
N ASP A 202 11.27 -2.39 15.42
CA ASP A 202 9.89 -2.02 15.71
C ASP A 202 9.35 -1.26 14.50
N PHE A 203 8.62 -1.96 13.64
CA PHE A 203 8.20 -1.41 12.35
C PHE A 203 6.80 -1.87 11.97
N ALA A 204 6.05 -0.96 11.35
CA ALA A 204 4.76 -1.23 10.73
C ALA A 204 4.92 -1.30 9.22
N ILE A 205 4.14 -2.18 8.60
CA ILE A 205 4.01 -2.27 7.15
C ILE A 205 2.55 -2.09 6.81
N SER A 206 2.27 -1.12 5.95
CA SER A 206 0.94 -0.91 5.39
C SER A 206 0.96 -1.30 3.92
N PHE A 207 0.15 -2.29 3.55
CA PHE A 207 -0.02 -2.73 2.17
C PHE A 207 -1.15 -1.93 1.51
N HIS A 208 -0.90 -1.46 0.29
CA HIS A 208 -1.85 -0.75 -0.56
C HIS A 208 -2.02 -1.53 -1.87
N PRO A 209 -3.14 -1.37 -2.59
CA PRO A 209 -3.28 -1.91 -3.94
C PRO A 209 -2.18 -1.43 -4.91
N GLU A 210 -1.66 -0.21 -4.69
CA GLU A 210 -0.68 0.47 -5.55
C GLU A 210 0.76 0.48 -4.96
N GLY A 211 0.96 -0.02 -3.73
CA GLY A 211 2.17 0.30 -2.98
C GLY A 211 2.30 -0.35 -1.60
N MET A 212 3.42 -0.09 -0.93
CA MET A 212 3.68 -0.59 0.42
C MET A 212 4.45 0.47 1.20
N VAL A 213 3.94 0.86 2.35
CA VAL A 213 4.58 1.85 3.23
C VAL A 213 5.21 1.12 4.41
N VAL A 214 6.46 1.44 4.72
CA VAL A 214 7.16 0.91 5.90
C VAL A 214 7.46 2.06 6.86
N GLU A 215 6.93 1.97 8.07
CA GLU A 215 7.05 2.99 9.14
C GLU A 215 7.78 2.37 10.34
N GLY A 216 8.58 3.14 11.08
CA GLY A 216 9.17 2.69 12.36
C GLY A 216 10.70 2.60 12.37
N GLU A 217 11.31 2.07 13.43
CA GLU A 217 12.77 2.00 13.53
C GLU A 217 13.31 0.78 12.76
N LEU A 218 13.67 0.99 11.50
CA LEU A 218 14.43 0.00 10.73
C LEU A 218 15.93 0.04 11.15
N PRO A 219 16.51 -1.08 11.59
CA PRO A 219 17.83 -1.07 12.22
C PRO A 219 19.02 -0.82 11.28
N SER A 220 18.84 -0.75 9.95
CA SER A 220 19.94 -0.36 9.05
C SER A 220 19.51 0.20 7.69
N GLU A 221 20.34 1.11 7.15
CA GLU A 221 20.27 1.67 5.79
C GLU A 221 20.33 0.58 4.69
N ASN A 222 20.85 -0.60 5.02
CA ASN A 222 20.91 -1.75 4.11
C ASN A 222 19.60 -2.54 4.03
N LEU A 223 18.68 -2.39 4.99
CA LEU A 223 17.43 -3.15 5.01
C LEU A 223 16.45 -2.64 3.94
N THR A 224 16.26 -1.33 3.84
CA THR A 224 15.41 -0.69 2.81
C THR A 224 15.89 -1.04 1.40
N ALA A 225 17.18 -0.85 1.10
CA ALA A 225 17.75 -1.18 -0.20
C ALA A 225 17.71 -2.70 -0.52
N ARG A 226 17.76 -3.58 0.50
CA ARG A 226 17.55 -5.03 0.32
C ARG A 226 16.08 -5.34 0.05
N LEU A 227 15.17 -4.65 0.72
CA LEU A 227 13.73 -4.76 0.52
C LEU A 227 13.35 -4.43 -0.91
N GLU A 228 13.74 -3.25 -1.38
CA GLU A 228 13.50 -2.78 -2.74
C GLU A 228 13.93 -3.81 -3.77
N ARG A 229 15.15 -4.35 -3.64
CA ARG A 229 15.66 -5.38 -4.54
C ARG A 229 14.87 -6.69 -4.49
N GLN A 230 14.36 -7.08 -3.32
CA GLN A 230 13.57 -8.30 -3.18
C GLN A 230 12.14 -8.13 -3.70
N LEU A 231 11.53 -6.98 -3.46
CA LEU A 231 10.20 -6.62 -3.97
C LEU A 231 10.17 -6.56 -5.48
N HIS A 232 11.14 -5.87 -6.07
CA HIS A 232 11.25 -5.77 -7.53
C HIS A 232 11.41 -7.15 -8.19
N ARG A 233 12.10 -8.10 -7.52
CA ARG A 233 12.20 -9.50 -7.99
C ARG A 233 10.91 -10.30 -7.82
N ALA A 234 10.07 -9.92 -6.87
CA ALA A 234 8.76 -10.55 -6.64
C ALA A 234 7.67 -10.00 -7.57
N GLY A 235 8.01 -9.07 -8.48
CA GLY A 235 7.06 -8.45 -9.41
C GLY A 235 6.21 -7.35 -8.75
N PHE A 236 6.68 -6.80 -7.64
CA PHE A 236 6.06 -5.65 -7.00
C PHE A 236 6.73 -4.37 -7.48
N ASP A 237 5.96 -3.50 -8.14
CA ASP A 237 6.42 -2.25 -8.73
C ASP A 237 5.99 -1.01 -7.92
N GLY A 238 5.39 -1.20 -6.74
CA GLY A 238 4.92 -0.13 -5.88
C GLY A 238 6.03 0.63 -5.15
N GLU A 239 5.77 1.88 -4.79
CA GLU A 239 6.73 2.73 -4.05
C GLU A 239 6.86 2.27 -2.59
N ILE A 240 8.11 2.11 -2.12
CA ILE A 240 8.41 1.94 -0.69
C ILE A 240 8.66 3.32 -0.09
N ILE A 241 7.75 3.76 0.77
CA ILE A 241 7.96 4.96 1.55
C ILE A 241 8.61 4.55 2.87
N ASP A 242 9.91 4.78 2.99
CA ASP A 242 10.69 4.57 4.21
C ASP A 242 10.51 5.80 5.13
N GLN A 243 9.62 5.68 6.12
CA GLN A 243 9.44 6.70 7.15
C GLN A 243 10.25 6.38 8.42
N SER A 244 11.29 5.59 8.30
CA SER A 244 12.03 5.15 9.47
C SER A 244 12.80 6.29 10.13
N THR A 245 12.63 6.45 11.44
CA THR A 245 13.49 7.33 12.22
C THR A 245 14.84 6.64 12.38
N LYS A 246 15.85 7.10 11.61
CA LYS A 246 17.23 6.64 11.77
C LYS A 246 17.65 6.82 13.24
N PRO A 247 18.25 5.81 13.89
CA PRO A 247 18.73 5.96 15.26
C PRO A 247 19.65 7.18 15.35
N GLU A 248 19.40 8.07 16.30
CA GLU A 248 20.25 9.24 16.52
C GLU A 248 21.68 8.78 16.79
N LEU A 249 22.61 9.23 15.94
CA LEU A 249 24.02 8.92 16.06
C LEU A 249 24.60 9.61 17.29
N ILE A 250 25.38 8.85 18.06
CA ILE A 250 26.04 9.35 19.27
C ILE A 250 27.55 9.35 19.10
N GLU A 251 28.23 10.23 19.83
CA GLU A 251 29.69 10.27 19.85
C GLU A 251 30.28 8.95 20.37
N ASN A 252 31.46 8.59 19.86
CA ASN A 252 32.10 7.30 20.14
C ASN A 252 32.37 7.08 21.64
N ASN A 253 32.79 8.12 22.36
CA ASN A 253 32.99 8.11 23.81
C ASN A 253 31.68 7.87 24.57
N VAL A 254 30.60 8.57 24.19
CA VAL A 254 29.26 8.37 24.77
C VAL A 254 28.78 6.94 24.54
N CYS A 255 29.05 6.39 23.35
CA CYS A 255 28.74 5.00 23.04
C CYS A 255 29.48 4.01 23.96
N GLN A 256 30.79 4.21 24.14
CA GLN A 256 31.60 3.40 25.08
C GLN A 256 31.05 3.48 26.51
N ASP A 257 30.74 4.69 26.98
CA ASP A 257 30.25 4.92 28.34
C ASP A 257 28.90 4.23 28.55
N GLN A 258 27.98 4.30 27.58
CA GLN A 258 26.70 3.60 27.67
C GLN A 258 26.86 2.07 27.74
N LEU A 259 27.73 1.49 26.90
CA LEU A 259 28.02 0.05 26.91
C LEU A 259 28.55 -0.39 28.29
N ASN A 260 29.54 0.34 28.81
CA ASN A 260 30.19 -0.02 30.07
C ASN A 260 29.32 0.26 31.30
N ASN A 261 28.47 1.29 31.27
CA ASN A 261 27.52 1.56 32.34
C ASN A 261 26.52 0.40 32.50
N ILE A 262 25.95 -0.10 31.39
CA ILE A 262 25.06 -1.27 31.43
C ILE A 262 25.81 -2.50 31.96
N LEU A 263 27.06 -2.71 31.53
CA LEU A 263 27.89 -3.83 31.98
C LEU A 263 28.32 -3.73 33.45
N SER A 264 28.28 -2.54 34.05
CA SER A 264 28.55 -2.34 35.47
C SER A 264 27.41 -2.88 36.34
N GLU A 265 26.18 -2.86 35.83
CA GLU A 265 24.97 -3.32 36.53
C GLU A 265 24.60 -4.77 36.14
N SER A 266 24.92 -5.19 34.92
CA SER A 266 24.54 -6.49 34.35
C SER A 266 25.72 -7.22 33.72
N LYS A 267 25.81 -8.55 33.90
CA LYS A 267 26.95 -9.35 33.42
C LYS A 267 26.57 -10.29 32.28
N ILE A 268 27.47 -10.42 31.32
CA ILE A 268 27.42 -11.48 30.31
C ILE A 268 27.85 -12.80 30.97
N ASN A 269 26.91 -13.74 31.07
CA ASN A 269 27.10 -15.02 31.72
C ASN A 269 27.54 -16.07 30.70
N PHE A 270 28.50 -16.89 31.12
CA PHE A 270 29.03 -18.00 30.36
C PHE A 270 28.85 -19.30 31.12
N ALA A 271 28.71 -20.42 30.41
CA ALA A 271 28.73 -21.74 31.02
C ALA A 271 30.03 -21.95 31.82
N SER A 272 29.92 -22.66 32.95
CA SER A 272 31.03 -22.85 33.88
C SER A 272 32.28 -23.42 33.18
N GLY A 273 33.42 -22.74 33.34
CA GLY A 273 34.70 -23.11 32.71
C GLY A 273 34.72 -23.04 31.18
N ARG A 274 33.73 -22.42 30.53
CA ARG A 274 33.59 -22.36 29.07
C ARG A 274 33.37 -20.93 28.57
N SER A 275 33.47 -20.76 27.25
CA SER A 275 33.14 -19.52 26.53
C SER A 275 31.75 -19.56 25.87
N VAL A 276 30.94 -20.58 26.16
CA VAL A 276 29.55 -20.65 25.68
C VAL A 276 28.71 -19.64 26.44
N ILE A 277 28.16 -18.64 25.75
CA ILE A 277 27.25 -17.63 26.31
C ILE A 277 25.96 -18.33 26.76
N GLN A 278 25.46 -17.99 27.95
CA GLN A 278 24.20 -18.52 28.45
C GLN A 278 23.00 -17.78 27.82
N PRO A 279 21.86 -18.45 27.57
CA PRO A 279 20.68 -17.82 27.00
C PRO A 279 20.17 -16.60 27.79
N SER A 280 20.39 -16.58 29.11
CA SER A 280 20.04 -15.45 29.98
C SER A 280 20.79 -14.15 29.67
N SER A 281 21.82 -14.17 28.83
CA SER A 281 22.60 -12.99 28.44
C SER A 281 22.31 -12.49 27.04
N TYR A 282 21.42 -13.15 26.27
CA TYR A 282 21.13 -12.73 24.90
C TYR A 282 20.43 -11.37 24.85
N GLU A 283 19.43 -11.12 25.70
CA GLU A 283 18.74 -9.81 25.77
C GLU A 283 19.71 -8.66 26.12
N LEU A 284 20.63 -8.90 27.06
CA LEU A 284 21.69 -7.95 27.39
C LEU A 284 22.59 -7.68 26.17
N LEU A 285 23.04 -8.72 25.48
CA LEU A 285 23.91 -8.58 24.30
C LEU A 285 23.21 -7.86 23.14
N GLU A 286 21.91 -8.11 22.93
CA GLU A 286 21.08 -7.40 21.95
C GLU A 286 20.94 -5.92 22.30
N THR A 287 20.76 -5.59 23.59
CA THR A 287 20.72 -4.21 24.07
C THR A 287 22.06 -3.49 23.79
N LEU A 288 23.18 -4.14 24.09
CA LEU A 288 24.51 -3.60 23.81
C LEU A 288 24.75 -3.42 22.30
N ALA A 289 24.30 -4.35 21.47
CA ALA A 289 24.39 -4.23 20.03
C ALA A 289 23.57 -3.04 19.48
N GLY A 290 22.37 -2.80 20.04
CA GLY A 290 21.54 -1.64 19.69
C GLY A 290 22.24 -0.31 19.96
N ILE A 291 23.00 -0.21 21.06
CA ILE A 291 23.84 0.97 21.34
C ILE A 291 24.95 1.10 20.30
N ALA A 292 25.64 0.00 19.98
CA ALA A 292 26.75 0.00 19.03
C ALA A 292 26.34 0.33 17.58
N VAL A 293 25.06 0.16 17.22
CA VAL A 293 24.48 0.62 15.94
C VAL A 293 24.46 2.15 15.85
N ARG A 294 24.29 2.86 16.97
CA ARG A 294 24.24 4.33 17.02
C ARG A 294 25.60 5.00 16.90
N CYS A 295 26.70 4.24 16.90
CA CYS A 295 28.06 4.75 16.75
C CYS A 295 28.83 3.98 15.65
N PRO A 296 28.37 3.99 14.38
CA PRO A 296 28.86 3.10 13.32
C PRO A 296 30.34 3.32 12.93
N SER A 297 30.90 4.50 13.24
CA SER A 297 32.32 4.82 13.02
C SER A 297 33.24 4.35 14.16
N ALA A 298 32.68 3.94 15.30
CA ALA A 298 33.46 3.44 16.42
C ALA A 298 34.00 2.03 16.14
N SER A 299 35.28 1.83 16.45
CA SER A 299 35.91 0.52 16.60
C SER A 299 36.14 0.25 18.08
N PHE A 300 35.82 -0.95 18.54
CA PHE A 300 35.92 -1.36 19.93
C PHE A 300 36.85 -2.57 20.11
N GLU A 301 37.60 -2.55 21.20
CA GLU A 301 38.18 -3.73 21.84
C GLU A 301 37.14 -4.27 22.84
N VAL A 302 36.82 -5.55 22.72
CA VAL A 302 36.02 -6.29 23.71
C VAL A 302 37.00 -6.94 24.67
N ALA A 303 37.20 -6.32 25.83
CA ALA A 303 38.18 -6.72 26.82
C ALA A 303 37.59 -7.77 27.77
N GLY A 304 38.13 -8.99 27.74
CA GLY A 304 37.72 -10.09 28.61
C GLY A 304 38.62 -10.25 29.83
N HIS A 305 38.03 -10.36 31.01
CA HIS A 305 38.76 -10.49 32.28
C HIS A 305 38.31 -11.69 33.11
N THR A 306 39.23 -12.25 33.90
CA THR A 306 38.95 -13.27 34.93
C THR A 306 39.39 -12.76 36.30
N ASP A 307 39.00 -13.47 37.36
CA ASP A 307 39.71 -13.34 38.63
C ASP A 307 41.05 -14.07 38.60
N SER A 308 41.83 -13.92 39.68
CA SER A 308 43.15 -14.54 39.84
C SER A 308 43.14 -16.02 40.23
N THR A 309 41.98 -16.65 40.38
CA THR A 309 41.91 -18.05 40.82
C THR A 309 42.17 -19.01 39.67
N GLY A 310 42.87 -20.11 39.96
CA GLY A 310 43.20 -21.13 38.96
C GLY A 310 44.48 -20.84 38.19
N ASN A 311 44.64 -21.48 37.03
CA ASN A 311 45.84 -21.37 36.20
C ASN A 311 45.80 -20.10 35.32
N ALA A 312 46.87 -19.31 35.36
CA ALA A 312 46.96 -18.03 34.65
C ALA A 312 46.82 -18.16 33.13
N ASP A 313 47.49 -19.14 32.50
CA ASP A 313 47.43 -19.36 31.05
C ASP A 313 46.03 -19.82 30.62
N ALA A 314 45.40 -20.67 31.42
CA ALA A 314 44.02 -21.11 31.20
C ALA A 314 43.05 -19.93 31.30
N ASN A 315 43.23 -19.05 32.28
CA ASN A 315 42.43 -17.83 32.44
C ASN A 315 42.62 -16.86 31.28
N LEU A 316 43.85 -16.66 30.82
CA LEU A 316 44.15 -15.83 29.65
C LEU A 316 43.42 -16.36 28.41
N ARG A 317 43.58 -17.66 28.11
CA ARG A 317 42.90 -18.30 26.98
C ARG A 317 41.37 -18.25 27.10
N LEU A 318 40.83 -18.49 28.29
CA LEU A 318 39.39 -18.46 28.53
C LEU A 318 38.82 -17.06 28.33
N SER A 319 39.50 -16.03 28.83
CA SER A 319 39.08 -14.64 28.66
C SER A 319 39.09 -14.20 27.20
N GLN A 320 40.11 -14.60 26.42
CA GLN A 320 40.19 -14.36 24.98
C GLN A 320 39.00 -15.01 24.27
N LEU A 321 38.77 -16.30 24.50
CA LEU A 321 37.66 -17.02 23.88
C LEU A 321 36.29 -16.44 24.25
N ARG A 322 36.14 -15.84 25.45
CA ARG A 322 34.89 -15.18 25.85
C ARG A 322 34.70 -13.86 25.12
N ALA A 323 35.75 -13.05 25.01
CA ALA A 323 35.72 -11.82 24.23
C ALA A 323 35.38 -12.09 22.76
N ASP A 324 36.04 -13.09 22.14
CA ASP A 324 35.77 -13.50 20.75
C ASP A 324 34.31 -13.93 20.56
N ARG A 325 33.72 -14.62 21.53
CA ARG A 325 32.32 -15.05 21.46
C ARG A 325 31.32 -13.90 21.51
N VAL A 326 31.66 -12.81 22.20
CA VAL A 326 30.83 -11.59 22.18
C VAL A 326 30.93 -10.91 20.81
N VAL A 327 32.12 -10.87 20.21
CA VAL A 327 32.33 -10.36 18.84
C VAL A 327 31.55 -11.19 17.82
N ASP A 328 31.66 -12.53 17.87
CA ASP A 328 30.89 -13.44 17.02
C ASP A 328 29.39 -13.20 17.16
N PHE A 329 28.91 -12.98 18.39
CA PHE A 329 27.50 -12.71 18.66
C PHE A 329 27.07 -11.40 17.98
N PHE A 330 27.81 -10.31 18.14
CA PHE A 330 27.50 -9.04 17.47
C PHE A 330 27.50 -9.18 15.93
N GLY A 331 28.45 -9.94 15.38
CA GLY A 331 28.47 -10.27 13.96
C GLY A 331 27.24 -11.06 13.51
N SER A 332 26.74 -11.97 14.33
CA SER A 332 25.50 -12.71 14.06
C SER A 332 24.24 -11.83 14.04
N LEU A 333 24.27 -10.71 14.76
CA LEU A 333 23.24 -9.66 14.70
C LEU A 333 23.47 -8.68 13.54
N GLY A 334 24.43 -8.92 12.66
CA GLY A 334 24.66 -8.12 11.45
C GLY A 334 25.52 -6.86 11.64
N LEU A 335 26.14 -6.67 12.81
CA LEU A 335 27.14 -5.62 12.99
C LEU A 335 28.43 -6.01 12.23
N ASP A 336 29.14 -5.03 11.68
CA ASP A 336 30.44 -5.28 11.04
C ASP A 336 31.45 -5.78 12.07
N ALA A 337 31.78 -7.07 12.00
CA ALA A 337 32.71 -7.71 12.92
C ALA A 337 34.10 -7.07 12.92
N ASN A 338 34.52 -6.40 11.84
CA ASN A 338 35.81 -5.73 11.77
C ASN A 338 35.92 -4.54 12.74
N ARG A 339 34.78 -3.99 13.17
CA ARG A 339 34.71 -2.94 14.19
C ARG A 339 35.02 -3.47 15.59
N PHE A 340 35.01 -4.78 15.81
CA PHE A 340 35.18 -5.36 17.14
C PHE A 340 36.38 -6.30 17.17
N GLN A 341 37.25 -6.14 18.18
CA GLN A 341 38.36 -7.04 18.42
C GLN A 341 38.26 -7.62 19.83
N GLY A 342 38.16 -8.94 19.94
CA GLY A 342 38.25 -9.61 21.22
C GLY A 342 39.70 -9.60 21.74
N VAL A 343 39.89 -9.22 23.00
CA VAL A 343 41.19 -9.29 23.69
C VAL A 343 41.00 -9.85 25.08
N GLY A 344 41.67 -10.97 25.36
CA GLY A 344 41.69 -11.60 26.67
C GLY A 344 42.84 -11.08 27.53
N TYR A 345 42.53 -10.59 28.73
CA TYR A 345 43.53 -10.12 29.70
C TYR A 345 43.74 -11.09 30.87
N GLY A 346 42.95 -12.16 30.96
CA GLY A 346 42.94 -13.05 32.12
C GLY A 346 42.78 -12.25 33.42
N ALA A 347 43.66 -12.52 34.39
CA ALA A 347 43.70 -11.83 35.68
C ALA A 347 44.65 -10.61 35.72
N GLN A 348 45.26 -10.23 34.59
CA GLN A 348 46.38 -9.27 34.57
C GLN A 348 45.96 -7.81 34.80
N GLN A 349 44.67 -7.50 34.64
CA GLN A 349 44.10 -6.16 34.84
C GLN A 349 42.92 -6.24 35.82
N PRO A 350 43.18 -6.42 37.13
CA PRO A 350 42.14 -6.47 38.13
C PRO A 350 41.50 -5.09 38.34
N LEU A 351 40.17 -5.06 38.43
CA LEU A 351 39.40 -3.87 38.77
C LEU A 351 39.26 -3.71 40.30
N ALA A 352 39.19 -4.84 41.01
CA ALA A 352 39.01 -4.90 42.45
C ALA A 352 39.92 -5.97 43.08
N ASP A 353 40.02 -5.94 44.41
CA ASP A 353 40.84 -6.87 45.17
C ASP A 353 40.40 -8.33 45.00
N ASN A 354 41.33 -9.20 44.63
CA ASN A 354 41.07 -10.63 44.42
C ASN A 354 40.94 -11.44 45.72
N GLU A 355 41.29 -10.86 46.86
CA GLU A 355 41.16 -11.55 48.16
C GLU A 355 39.68 -11.68 48.57
N THR A 356 38.83 -10.74 48.16
CA THR A 356 37.40 -10.74 48.49
C THR A 356 36.56 -11.47 47.44
N ARG A 357 35.45 -12.09 47.87
CA ARG A 357 34.50 -12.73 46.95
C ARG A 357 33.92 -11.73 45.95
N ASP A 358 33.60 -10.53 46.42
CA ASP A 358 32.98 -9.49 45.63
C ASP A 358 33.96 -8.89 44.63
N GLY A 359 35.22 -8.66 45.03
CA GLY A 359 36.25 -8.20 44.11
C GLY A 359 36.60 -9.22 43.03
N ARG A 360 36.66 -10.52 43.36
CA ARG A 360 36.75 -11.58 42.32
C ARG A 360 35.56 -11.54 41.36
N ALA A 361 34.35 -11.32 41.88
CA ALA A 361 33.17 -11.22 41.04
C ALA A 361 33.22 -9.99 40.12
N ALA A 362 33.73 -8.85 40.59
CA ALA A 362 33.94 -7.66 39.76
C ALA A 362 35.01 -7.90 38.68
N ASN A 363 36.07 -8.66 38.98
CA ASN A 363 37.13 -8.96 38.02
C ASN A 363 36.69 -9.86 36.86
N ARG A 364 35.70 -10.73 37.07
CA ARG A 364 35.08 -11.54 36.00
C ARG A 364 34.10 -10.71 35.19
N ARG A 365 34.60 -9.95 34.21
CA ARG A 365 33.81 -8.99 33.42
C ARG A 365 34.22 -8.93 31.95
N ILE A 366 33.35 -8.31 31.16
CA ILE A 366 33.61 -7.84 29.79
C ILE A 366 33.53 -6.32 29.83
N GLU A 367 34.40 -5.63 29.10
CA GLU A 367 34.36 -4.18 28.92
C GLU A 367 34.57 -3.83 27.43
N PHE A 368 34.08 -2.67 27.01
CA PHE A 368 34.33 -2.12 25.69
C PHE A 368 35.31 -0.95 25.81
N LYS A 369 36.35 -0.94 24.97
CA LYS A 369 37.31 0.17 24.86
C LYS A 369 37.39 0.65 23.43
N LEU A 370 37.39 1.96 23.19
CA LEU A 370 37.60 2.52 21.86
C LEU A 370 39.00 2.18 21.34
N ARG A 371 39.05 1.79 20.07
CA ARG A 371 40.27 1.59 19.28
C ARG A 371 40.36 2.75 18.29
N ASN A 372 41.39 3.56 18.45
CA ASN A 372 41.66 4.70 17.57
C ASN A 372 42.40 4.29 16.30
#